data_AF-A0A925ILM6-F1
#
_entry.id   AF-A0A925ILM6-F1
#
_cell.length_a   1.000
_cell.length_b   1.000
_cell.length_c   1.000
_cell.angle_alpha   90.00
_cell.angle_beta   90.00
_cell.angle_gamma   90.00
#
_symmetry.space_group_name_H-M   'P 1'
#
loop_
_entity.id
_entity.type
_entity.pdbx_description
1 polymer ?
#
loop_
_entity_poly.entity_id
_entity_poly.type
_entity_poly.pdbx_seq_one_letter_code
_entity_poly.pdbx_strand_id
1 'polypeptide(L)' 'MTTVTYNVPAIHCGHCIHTIETEVGELQGIQSVKADEATKKVEITFDMPASEQTIKALLAEINYPAEGLITL' A
#
# COMPACT_ATOMS: atom_id res chain seq x y z
N MET A 1 9.26 1.89 -13.55
CA MET A 1 8.84 2.45 -12.26
C MET A 1 7.40 2.88 -12.40
N THR A 2 6.54 2.37 -11.54
CA THR A 2 5.08 2.54 -11.59
C THR A 2 4.61 3.05 -10.24
N THR A 3 3.73 4.05 -10.24
CA THR A 3 3.10 4.58 -9.03
C THR A 3 1.60 4.33 -9.10
N VAL A 4 1.05 3.78 -8.03
CA VAL A 4 -0.36 3.43 -7.89
C VAL A 4 -0.88 3.94 -6.56
N THR A 5 -2.15 4.32 -6.51
CA THR A 5 -2.82 4.69 -5.25
C THR A 5 -3.98 3.74 -5.00
N TYR A 6 -4.08 3.23 -3.78
CA TYR A 6 -5.16 2.35 -3.35
C TYR A 6 -6.04 2.99 -2.29
N ASN A 7 -7.33 2.67 -2.29
CA ASN A 7 -8.22 2.93 -1.16
C ASN A 7 -8.11 1.78 -0.15
N VAL A 8 -7.86 2.10 1.12
CA VAL A 8 -7.67 1.15 2.21
C VAL A 8 -8.45 1.64 3.44
N PRO A 9 -9.76 1.32 3.54
CA PRO A 9 -10.65 1.88 4.57
C PRO A 9 -10.29 1.44 6.00
N ALA A 10 -9.59 0.32 6.14
CA ALA A 10 -9.18 -0.27 7.41
C ALA A 10 -8.09 0.54 8.15
N ILE A 11 -7.57 1.61 7.57
CA ILE A 11 -6.63 2.51 8.24
C ILE A 11 -7.39 3.36 9.27
N HIS A 12 -7.19 3.14 10.57
CA HIS A 12 -7.93 3.87 11.61
C HIS A 12 -7.06 4.62 12.62
N CYS A 13 -5.74 4.42 12.62
CA CYS A 13 -4.82 5.13 13.50
C CYS A 13 -3.41 5.20 12.91
N GLY A 14 -2.56 6.06 13.49
CA GLY A 14 -1.15 6.20 13.08
C GLY A 14 -0.33 4.91 13.17
N HIS A 15 -0.70 3.95 14.03
CA HIS A 15 -0.05 2.63 14.04
C HIS A 15 -0.37 1.82 12.78
N CYS A 16 -1.59 1.94 12.22
CA CYS A 16 -1.95 1.29 10.95
C CYS A 16 -1.06 1.78 9.81
N ILE A 17 -0.81 3.10 9.76
CA ILE A 17 0.09 3.72 8.78
C ILE A 17 1.47 3.11 8.86
N HIS A 18 2.04 3.08 10.07
CA HIS A 18 3.39 2.55 10.27
C HIS A 18 3.51 1.08 9.87
N THR A 19 2.52 0.25 10.20
CA THR A 19 2.49 -1.16 9.78
C THR A 19 2.48 -1.28 8.25
N ILE A 20 1.60 -0.55 7.55
CA ILE A 20 1.52 -0.62 6.09
C ILE A 20 2.83 -0.17 5.45
N GLU A 21 3.39 0.96 5.89
CA GLU A 21 4.62 1.51 5.31
C GLU A 21 5.83 0.60 5.55
N THR A 22 5.89 -0.05 6.71
CA THR A 22 6.97 -0.99 7.05
C THR A 22 6.84 -2.28 6.23
N GLU A 23 5.73 -3.01 6.38
CA GLU A 23 5.55 -4.33 5.76
C GLU A 23 5.60 -4.25 4.23
N VAL A 24 4.91 -3.28 3.63
CA VAL A 24 4.93 -3.09 2.18
C VAL A 24 6.28 -2.55 1.74
N GLY A 25 6.93 -1.68 2.52
CA GLY A 25 8.25 -1.14 2.21
C GLY A 25 9.36 -2.19 2.14
N GLU A 26 9.19 -3.32 2.85
CA GLU A 26 10.15 -4.44 2.85
C GLU A 26 10.00 -5.37 1.63
N LEU A 27 8.94 -5.24 0.83
CA LEU A 27 8.80 -6.02 -0.40
C LEU A 27 9.86 -5.64 -1.43
N GLN A 28 10.49 -6.65 -2.03
CA GLN A 28 11.47 -6.45 -3.08
C GLN A 28 10.86 -5.74 -4.30
N GLY A 29 11.49 -4.64 -4.73
CA GLY A 29 11.04 -3.82 -5.85
C GLY A 29 10.14 -2.66 -5.43
N ILE A 30 9.78 -2.54 -4.14
CA ILE A 30 9.15 -1.33 -3.62
C ILE A 30 10.19 -0.22 -3.46
N GLN A 31 9.85 0.96 -3.94
CA GLN A 31 10.70 2.15 -3.89
C GLN A 31 10.20 3.17 -2.86
N SER A 32 8.88 3.27 -2.68
CA SER A 32 8.27 4.14 -1.69
C SER A 32 6.85 3.68 -1.37
N VAL A 33 6.45 3.83 -0.12
CA VAL A 33 5.08 3.62 0.36
C VAL A 33 4.70 4.84 1.17
N LYS A 34 3.51 5.38 0.93
CA LYS A 34 2.95 6.47 1.72
C LYS A 34 1.50 6.18 2.04
N ALA A 35 1.21 5.91 3.30
CA ALA A 35 -0.16 5.71 3.76
C ALA A 35 -0.68 6.99 4.44
N ASP A 36 -1.97 7.27 4.28
CA ASP A 36 -2.60 8.47 4.83
C ASP A 36 -3.91 8.13 5.55
N GLU A 37 -3.96 8.44 6.84
CA GLU A 37 -5.10 8.11 7.69
C GLU A 37 -6.32 8.97 7.37
N ALA A 38 -6.13 10.24 7.03
CA ALA A 38 -7.24 11.15 6.78
C ALA A 38 -8.01 10.75 5.51
N THR A 39 -7.27 10.38 4.46
CA THR A 39 -7.83 10.03 3.15
C THR A 39 -8.09 8.54 2.98
N LYS A 40 -7.56 7.68 3.86
CA LYS A 40 -7.61 6.22 3.75
C LYS A 40 -6.94 5.72 2.47
N LYS A 41 -5.90 6.41 2.00
CA LYS A 41 -5.19 6.09 0.76
C LYS A 41 -3.79 5.58 1.05
N VAL A 42 -3.31 4.69 0.18
CA VAL A 42 -1.92 4.23 0.18
C VAL A 42 -1.34 4.41 -1.21
N GLU A 43 -0.38 5.31 -1.35
CA GLU A 43 0.39 5.52 -2.57
C GLU A 43 1.65 4.66 -2.52
N ILE A 44 1.86 3.87 -3.57
CA ILE A 44 2.96 2.91 -3.65
C ILE A 44 3.67 3.11 -4.98
N THR A 45 4.98 3.32 -4.90
CA THR A 45 5.85 3.36 -6.07
C THR A 45 6.74 2.14 -6.09
N PHE A 46 6.76 1.43 -7.21
CA PHE A 46 7.45 0.15 -7.32
C PHE A 46 8.00 -0.12 -8.72
N ASP A 47 8.89 -1.09 -8.81
CA ASP A 47 9.45 -1.66 -10.03
C ASP A 47 9.53 -3.19 -9.91
N MET A 48 9.97 -3.88 -10.95
CA MET A 48 10.18 -5.32 -10.87
C MET A 48 11.18 -5.65 -9.74
N PRO A 49 10.95 -6.72 -8.97
CA PRO A 49 9.94 -7.76 -9.17
C PRO A 49 8.57 -7.51 -8.51
N ALA A 50 8.35 -6.35 -7.87
CA ALA A 50 7.06 -6.03 -7.29
C ALA A 50 5.98 -5.86 -8.38
N SER A 51 4.74 -6.13 -8.03
CA SER A 51 3.58 -6.03 -8.91
C SER A 51 2.35 -5.67 -8.10
N GLU A 52 1.33 -5.11 -8.73
CA GLU A 52 0.08 -4.81 -8.03
C GLU A 52 -0.52 -6.03 -7.32
N GLN A 53 -0.37 -7.22 -7.91
CA GLN A 53 -0.87 -8.46 -7.33
C GLN A 53 -0.17 -8.79 -6.01
N THR A 54 1.17 -8.72 -5.94
CA THR A 54 1.91 -9.03 -4.71
C THR A 54 1.65 -7.98 -3.63
N ILE A 55 1.53 -6.71 -4.03
CA ILE A 55 1.18 -5.61 -3.12
C ILE A 55 -0.21 -5.81 -2.52
N LYS A 56 -1.24 -6.06 -3.36
CA LYS A 56 -2.62 -6.29 -2.88
C LYS A 56 -2.73 -7.53 -2.01
N ALA A 57 -1.98 -8.59 -2.34
CA ALA A 57 -1.93 -9.81 -1.54
C ALA A 57 -1.36 -9.55 -0.15
N LEU A 58 -0.21 -8.87 -0.05
CA LEU A 58 0.37 -8.51 1.25
C LEU A 58 -0.58 -7.63 2.05
N LEU A 59 -1.12 -6.58 1.44
CA LEU A 59 -2.11 -5.69 2.07
C LEU A 59 -3.28 -6.47 2.67
N ALA A 60 -3.82 -7.47 1.97
CA ALA A 60 -4.85 -8.34 2.51
C ALA A 60 -4.35 -9.23 3.67
N GLU A 61 -3.14 -9.79 3.57
CA GLU A 61 -2.50 -10.61 4.60
C GLU A 61 -2.30 -9.84 5.92
N ILE A 62 -1.92 -8.57 5.83
CA ILE A 62 -1.75 -7.68 6.99
C ILE A 62 -3.06 -7.00 7.45
N ASN A 63 -4.22 -7.47 6.97
CA ASN A 63 -5.57 -6.99 7.32
C ASN A 63 -5.91 -5.56 6.84
N TYR A 64 -5.26 -5.09 5.78
CA TYR A 64 -5.49 -3.80 5.12
C TYR A 64 -5.83 -3.95 3.63
N PRO A 65 -6.89 -4.71 3.26
CA PRO A 65 -7.19 -5.00 1.87
C PRO A 65 -7.45 -3.72 1.05
N ALA A 66 -6.85 -3.66 -0.14
CA ALA A 66 -7.08 -2.58 -1.10
C ALA A 66 -8.41 -2.78 -1.83
N GLU A 67 -9.30 -1.79 -1.78
CA GLU A 67 -10.63 -1.85 -2.41
C GLU A 67 -10.66 -1.39 -3.87
N GLY A 68 -9.53 -0.96 -4.42
CA GLY A 68 -9.44 -0.58 -5.83
C GLY A 68 -8.23 0.29 -6.13
N LEU A 69 -7.88 0.37 -7.42
CA LEU A 69 -6.88 1.29 -7.93
C LEU A 69 -7.54 2.65 -8.20
N ILE A 70 -7.03 3.71 -7.59
CA ILE A 70 -7.42 5.08 -7.90
C ILE A 70 -6.56 5.53 -9.07
N THR A 71 -7.11 5.48 -10.28
CA THR A 71 -6.49 6.12 -11.44
C THR A 71 -6.76 7.62 -11.33
N LEU A 72 -5.69 8.41 -11.19
CA LEU A 72 -5.72 9.86 -11.44
C LEU A 72 -5.47 10.13 -12.91
#